data_AF-A0A434S782-F1
#
_entry.id   AF-A0A434S782-F1
#
_cell.length_a   1.000
_cell.length_b   1.000
_cell.length_c   1.000
_cell.angle_alpha   90.00
_cell.angle_beta   90.00
_cell.angle_gamma   90.00
#
_symmetry.space_group_name_H-M   'P 1'
#
loop_
_entity.id
_entity.type
_entity.pdbx_description
1 polymer ?
#
loop_
_entity_poly.entity_id
_entity_poly.type
_entity_poly.pdbx_seq_one_letter_code
_entity_poly.pdbx_strand_id
1 'polypeptide(L)'
;AEGAASVPVESAVGVMLYQMGVGSLVFFGFLAALAVALRRQLIQTGDPDFLFGFVGIVTISANAVLQEEAFYSPLALAFCLLLVGVSLGTRWRMAARAEAAD
;
A
#
# COMPACT_ATOMS: atom_id res chain seq x y z
N ALA A 1 -34.33 3.67 -16.83
CA ALA A 1 -32.87 3.82 -16.90
C ALA A 1 -32.60 5.24 -16.39
N GLU A 2 -31.85 5.52 -15.34
CA GLU A 2 -30.65 4.89 -14.77
C GLU A 2 -30.64 5.07 -13.24
N GLY A 3 -30.05 4.10 -12.54
CA GLY A 3 -29.57 4.31 -11.17
C GLY A 3 -28.33 5.19 -11.20
N ALA A 4 -28.51 6.50 -11.06
CA ALA A 4 -27.43 7.41 -10.72
C ALA A 4 -27.46 7.60 -9.20
N ALA A 5 -26.47 7.04 -8.50
CA ALA A 5 -26.31 7.27 -7.07
C ALA A 5 -26.22 8.79 -6.83
N SER A 6 -27.16 9.32 -6.05
CA SER A 6 -27.33 10.75 -5.73
C SER A 6 -26.38 11.25 -4.65
N VAL A 7 -25.20 10.64 -4.50
CA VAL A 7 -24.21 10.97 -3.47
C VAL A 7 -22.86 11.16 -4.17
N PRO A 8 -22.19 12.32 -4.02
CA PRO A 8 -20.82 12.47 -4.46
C PRO A 8 -19.97 11.60 -3.53
N VAL A 9 -19.74 10.35 -3.92
CA VAL A 9 -18.74 9.53 -3.26
C VAL A 9 -17.40 10.01 -3.79
N GLU A 10 -16.76 10.92 -3.05
CA GLU A 10 -15.45 11.45 -3.39
C GLU A 10 -14.43 10.30 -3.25
N SER A 11 -13.83 9.91 -4.39
CA SER A 11 -12.86 8.81 -4.48
C SER A 11 -11.45 9.38 -4.34
N ALA A 12 -10.64 8.89 -3.40
CA ALA A 12 -9.25 9.36 -3.26
C ALA A 12 -8.46 9.12 -4.56
N VAL A 13 -8.70 7.98 -5.22
CA VAL A 13 -8.10 7.69 -6.52
C VAL A 13 -8.54 8.71 -7.57
N GLY A 14 -9.84 9.02 -7.61
CA GLY A 14 -10.39 10.05 -8.50
C GLY A 14 -9.79 11.43 -8.24
N VAL A 15 -9.67 11.83 -6.98
CA VAL A 15 -9.07 13.11 -6.56
C VAL A 15 -7.61 13.19 -6.99
N MET A 16 -6.81 12.14 -6.75
CA MET A 16 -5.40 12.12 -7.16
C MET A 16 -5.22 12.17 -8.68
N LEU A 17 -6.05 11.43 -9.44
CA LEU A 17 -6.01 11.48 -10.91
C LEU A 17 -6.42 12.85 -11.45
N TYR A 18 -7.43 13.49 -10.83
CA TYR A 18 -7.89 14.81 -11.24
C TYR A 18 -6.87 15.92 -10.93
N GLN A 19 -6.25 15.90 -9.75
CA GLN A 19 -5.33 16.96 -9.31
C GLN A 19 -3.91 16.79 -9.84
N MET A 20 -3.38 15.56 -9.86
CA MET A 20 -1.99 15.28 -10.24
C MET A 20 -1.84 14.69 -11.64
N GLY A 21 -2.93 14.28 -12.29
CA GLY A 21 -2.90 13.64 -13.60
C GLY A 21 -1.99 12.41 -13.62
N VAL A 22 -1.05 12.39 -14.57
CA VAL A 22 -0.03 11.33 -14.74
C VAL A 22 0.88 11.21 -13.52
N GLY A 23 1.08 12.28 -12.74
CA GLY A 23 1.91 12.26 -11.53
C GLY A 23 1.41 11.27 -10.48
N SER A 24 0.10 10.99 -10.44
CA SER A 24 -0.48 10.00 -9.51
C SER A 24 0.00 8.57 -9.77
N LEU A 25 0.47 8.25 -10.99
CA LEU A 25 1.02 6.93 -11.32
C LEU A 25 2.26 6.58 -10.51
N VAL A 26 3.06 7.58 -10.08
CA VAL A 26 4.23 7.33 -9.22
C VAL A 26 3.78 6.80 -7.86
N PHE A 27 2.72 7.38 -7.30
CA PHE A 27 2.16 6.97 -6.02
C PHE A 27 1.53 5.56 -6.10
N PHE A 28 0.70 5.32 -7.12
CA PHE A 28 0.11 3.99 -7.34
C PHE A 28 1.17 2.93 -7.65
N GLY A 29 2.16 3.27 -8.46
CA GLY A 29 3.31 2.42 -8.77
C GLY A 29 4.10 2.07 -7.52
N PHE A 30 4.31 3.03 -6.62
CA PHE A 30 4.94 2.79 -5.33
C PHE A 30 4.16 1.80 -4.46
N LEU A 31 2.85 1.99 -4.30
CA LEU A 31 2.00 1.05 -3.53
C LEU A 31 1.98 -0.35 -4.17
N ALA A 32 1.89 -0.43 -5.49
CA ALA A 32 1.93 -1.70 -6.23
C ALA A 32 3.29 -2.39 -6.05
N ALA A 33 4.40 -1.67 -6.16
CA ALA A 33 5.74 -2.20 -5.94
C ALA A 33 5.92 -2.74 -4.51
N LEU A 34 5.40 -2.03 -3.51
CA LEU A 34 5.38 -2.51 -2.13
C LEU A 34 4.55 -3.79 -1.98
N ALA A 35 3.33 -3.83 -2.52
CA ALA A 35 2.49 -5.03 -2.47
C ALA A 35 3.19 -6.24 -3.12
N VAL A 36 3.85 -6.05 -4.26
CA VAL A 36 4.64 -7.10 -4.93
C VAL A 36 5.83 -7.55 -4.07
N ALA A 37 6.58 -6.60 -3.48
CA ALA A 37 7.72 -6.90 -2.63
C ALA A 37 7.29 -7.69 -1.37
N LEU A 38 6.20 -7.29 -0.72
CA LEU A 38 5.65 -7.96 0.44
C LEU A 38 5.13 -9.35 0.10
N ARG A 39 4.40 -9.50 -1.02
CA ARG A 39 3.98 -10.82 -1.51
C ARG A 39 5.19 -11.73 -1.76
N ARG A 40 6.27 -11.20 -2.35
CA ARG A 40 7.48 -11.98 -2.58
C ARG A 40 8.12 -12.44 -1.27
N GLN A 41 8.25 -11.54 -0.29
CA GLN A 41 8.77 -11.89 1.04
C GLN A 41 7.88 -12.92 1.74
N LEU A 42 6.56 -12.74 1.72
CA LEU A 42 5.60 -13.69 2.28
C LEU A 42 5.79 -15.11 1.71
N ILE A 43 5.93 -15.23 0.38
CA ILE A 43 6.15 -16.53 -0.27
C ILE A 43 7.50 -17.13 0.13
N GLN A 44 8.53 -16.30 0.30
CA GLN A 44 9.89 -16.76 0.62
C GLN A 44 10.07 -17.14 2.09
N THR A 45 9.42 -16.43 3.02
CA THR A 45 9.65 -16.59 4.47
C THR A 45 8.47 -17.21 5.21
N GLY A 46 7.25 -17.15 4.66
CA GLY A 46 6.03 -17.52 5.36
C GLY A 46 5.67 -16.60 6.54
N ASP A 47 6.34 -15.44 6.66
CA ASP A 47 6.20 -14.55 7.81
C ASP A 47 4.88 -13.75 7.76
N PRO A 48 4.02 -13.84 8.79
CA PRO A 48 2.74 -13.14 8.83
C PRO A 48 2.85 -11.62 8.80
N ASP A 49 3.99 -11.03 9.16
CA ASP A 49 4.19 -9.57 9.07
C ASP A 49 4.06 -9.08 7.62
N PHE A 50 4.55 -9.87 6.66
CA PHE A 50 4.42 -9.53 5.24
C PHE A 50 3.01 -9.78 4.71
N LEU A 51 2.28 -10.74 5.28
CA LEU A 51 0.86 -10.92 5.00
C LEU A 51 0.05 -9.71 5.48
N PHE A 52 0.29 -9.25 6.71
CA PHE A 52 -0.33 -8.04 7.25
C PHE A 52 -0.07 -6.83 6.35
N GLY A 53 1.19 -6.59 5.99
CA GLY A 53 1.55 -5.48 5.11
C GLY A 53 0.87 -5.57 3.73
N PHE A 54 0.88 -6.77 3.12
CA PHE A 54 0.25 -6.99 1.81
C PHE A 54 -1.25 -6.72 1.86
N VAL A 55 -1.95 -7.35 2.81
CA VAL A 55 -3.40 -7.20 2.97
C VAL A 55 -3.75 -5.75 3.31
N GLY A 56 -3.00 -5.09 4.19
CA GLY A 56 -3.21 -3.71 4.60
C GLY A 56 -3.13 -2.75 3.42
N ILE A 57 -2.05 -2.81 2.63
CA ILE A 57 -1.88 -1.95 1.45
C ILE A 57 -2.98 -2.20 0.42
N VAL A 58 -3.30 -3.46 0.11
CA VAL A 58 -4.33 -3.79 -0.89
C VAL A 58 -5.72 -3.34 -0.42
N THR A 59 -6.06 -3.56 0.85
CA THR A 59 -7.36 -3.19 1.41
C THR A 59 -7.54 -1.67 1.45
N ILE A 60 -6.53 -0.92 1.91
CA ILE A 60 -6.57 0.54 1.92
C ILE A 60 -6.68 1.09 0.49
N SER A 61 -5.91 0.52 -0.46
CA SER A 61 -5.95 0.92 -1.87
C SER A 61 -7.31 0.64 -2.51
N ALA A 62 -7.93 -0.50 -2.20
CA ALA A 62 -9.28 -0.81 -2.66
C ALA A 62 -10.31 0.15 -2.05
N ASN A 63 -10.18 0.46 -0.76
CA ASN A 63 -11.05 1.41 -0.09
C ASN A 63 -10.91 2.84 -0.65
N ALA A 64 -9.71 3.22 -1.10
CA ALA A 64 -9.44 4.51 -1.72
C ALA A 64 -10.15 4.73 -3.07
N VAL A 65 -10.62 3.66 -3.72
CA VAL A 65 -11.52 3.79 -4.88
C VAL A 65 -12.89 4.31 -4.44
N LEU A 66 -13.31 3.98 -3.21
CA LEU A 66 -14.64 4.27 -2.68
C LEU A 66 -14.67 5.46 -1.70
N GLN A 67 -13.55 5.85 -1.10
CA GLN A 67 -13.50 6.88 -0.07
C GLN A 67 -12.27 7.78 -0.23
N GLU A 68 -12.49 9.09 -0.14
CA GLU A 68 -11.43 10.10 -0.17
C GLU A 68 -10.45 9.95 0.99
N GLU A 69 -10.97 9.68 2.19
CA GLU A 69 -10.16 9.62 3.42
C GLU A 69 -9.18 8.43 3.48
N ALA A 70 -9.29 7.43 2.61
CA ALA A 70 -8.51 6.20 2.73
C ALA A 70 -7.00 6.42 2.53
N PHE A 71 -6.59 7.33 1.65
CA PHE A 71 -5.18 7.71 1.46
C PHE A 71 -4.77 8.90 2.32
N TYR A 72 -5.70 9.83 2.60
CA TYR A 72 -5.39 11.07 3.30
C TYR A 72 -5.42 10.92 4.82
N SER A 73 -6.03 9.86 5.36
CA SER A 73 -6.00 9.55 6.79
C SER A 73 -4.61 9.06 7.24
N PRO A 74 -3.89 9.79 8.11
CA PRO A 74 -2.56 9.39 8.58
C PRO A 74 -2.58 8.06 9.34
N LEU A 75 -3.68 7.73 10.01
CA LEU A 75 -3.82 6.49 10.78
C LEU A 75 -4.00 5.25 9.90
N ALA A 76 -4.48 5.42 8.66
CA ALA A 76 -4.67 4.30 7.74
C ALA A 76 -3.38 4.01 6.97
N LEU A 77 -3.09 4.80 5.94
CA LEU A 77 -2.00 4.48 5.02
C LEU A 77 -0.62 4.78 5.62
N ALA A 78 -0.42 5.94 6.24
CA ALA A 78 0.91 6.31 6.72
C ALA A 78 1.40 5.39 7.85
N PHE A 79 0.53 5.03 8.80
CA PHE A 79 0.87 4.05 9.83
C PHE A 79 1.12 2.65 9.25
N CYS A 80 0.31 2.21 8.28
CA CYS A 80 0.54 0.95 7.58
C CYS A 80 1.92 0.93 6.89
N LEU A 81 2.28 2.01 6.19
CA LEU A 81 3.57 2.15 5.52
C LEU A 81 4.75 2.19 6.51
N LEU A 82 4.57 2.80 7.68
CA LEU A 82 5.57 2.78 8.76
C LEU A 82 5.88 1.34 9.19
N LEU A 83 4.84 0.55 9.49
CA LEU A 83 5.01 -0.85 9.90
C LEU A 83 5.64 -1.70 8.78
N VAL A 84 5.16 -1.55 7.54
CA VAL A 84 5.74 -2.20 6.36
C VAL A 84 7.22 -1.87 6.20
N GLY A 85 7.59 -0.60 6.37
CA GLY A 85 8.98 -0.15 6.31
C GLY A 85 9.86 -0.76 7.40
N VAL A 86 9.33 -0.90 8.63
CA VAL A 86 10.02 -1.56 9.74
C VAL A 86 10.26 -3.05 9.43
N SER A 87 9.24 -3.77 8.95
CA SER A 87 9.36 -5.20 8.63
C SER A 87 10.34 -5.46 7.48
N LEU A 88 10.23 -4.70 6.38
CA LEU A 88 11.15 -4.82 5.24
C LEU A 88 12.59 -4.44 5.62
N GLY A 89 12.77 -3.33 6.34
CA GLY A 89 14.09 -2.87 6.78
C GLY A 89 14.76 -3.86 7.73
N THR A 90 13.99 -4.49 8.61
CA THR A 90 14.50 -5.54 9.51
C THR A 90 14.95 -6.75 8.72
N ARG A 91 14.15 -7.19 7.75
CA ARG A 91 14.52 -8.33 6.90
C ARG A 91 15.78 -8.09 6.09
N TRP A 92 15.93 -6.90 5.51
CA TRP A 92 17.14 -6.53 4.76
C TRP A 92 18.39 -6.51 5.63
N ARG A 93 18.30 -5.94 6.85
CA ARG A 93 19.43 -5.97 7.80
C ARG A 93 19.81 -7.39 8.20
N MET A 94 18.83 -8.26 8.40
CA MET A 94 19.08 -9.67 8.73
C MET A 94 19.71 -10.43 7.56
N ALA A 95 19.25 -10.19 6.33
CA ALA A 95 19.84 -10.79 5.13
C ALA A 95 21.30 -10.34 4.93
N ALA A 96 21.58 -9.04 5.03
CA ALA A 96 22.94 -8.51 4.90
C ALA A 96 23.91 -9.04 5.97
N ARG A 97 23.43 -9.25 7.20
CA ARG A 97 24.24 -9.87 8.27
C ARG A 97 24.54 -11.33 8.02
N ALA A 98 23.61 -12.07 7.43
CA ALA A 98 23.84 -13.46 7.06
C ALA A 98 24.90 -13.57 5.94
N GLU A 99 24.82 -12.69 4.93
CA GLU A 99 25.79 -12.63 3.84
C GLU A 99 27.21 -12.24 4.30
N ALA A 100 27.33 -11.40 5.34
CA ALA A 100 28.63 -11.03 5.91
C ALA A 100 29.24 -12.09 6.84
N ALA A 101 28.48 -13.14 7.19
CA ALA A 101 28.93 -14.22 8.06
C ALA A 101 29.39 -15.47 7.27
N ASP A 102 29.09 -15.53 5.98
CA ASP A 102 29.63 -16.48 4.99
C ASP A 102 30.95 -15.93 4.39
#